data_AF-A0A1C6LE42-F1
#
_entry.id   AF-A0A1C6LE42-F1
#
_cell.length_a   1.000
_cell.length_b   1.000
_cell.length_c   1.000
_cell.angle_alpha   90.00
_cell.angle_beta   90.00
_cell.angle_gamma   90.00
#
_symmetry.space_group_name_H-M   'P 1'
#
loop_
_entity.id
_entity.type
_entity.pdbx_description
1 polymer ?
#
loop_
_entity_poly.entity_id
_entity_poly.type
_entity_poly.pdbx_seq_one_letter_code
_entity_poly.pdbx_strand_id
1 'polypeptide(L)'
;MTLYTTLDSPLGELLLVGEESATAPGGLALASLSVPGQKGGATVQDGWTYAPAAFADIAHQLRAYFDGKLTRFGIAYAPARGTDFQRRVWQALEAIPYGTTTTYGKIAADIGAARGAVRAIGTAIGANPLLVVRPCHRVIAADGSLSGYAGGPVRKRQLLGIEGALPDVMPDAL
;
A
#
# COMPACT_ATOMS: atom_id res chain seq x y z
N MET A 1 2.36 -19.12 -12.27
CA MET A 1 3.75 -18.63 -12.44
C MET A 1 3.85 -17.27 -11.76
N THR A 2 4.95 -16.97 -11.05
CA THR A 2 5.12 -15.65 -10.42
C THR A 2 5.93 -14.75 -11.33
N LEU A 3 5.34 -13.61 -11.69
CA LEU A 3 5.95 -12.61 -12.54
C LEU A 3 6.40 -11.42 -11.69
N TYR A 4 7.44 -10.73 -12.13
CA TYR A 4 7.85 -9.47 -11.49
C TYR A 4 8.37 -8.45 -12.50
N THR A 5 8.38 -7.19 -12.07
CA THR A 5 9.08 -6.11 -12.76
C THR A 5 9.51 -5.03 -11.76
N THR A 6 10.33 -4.09 -12.20
CA THR A 6 10.64 -2.88 -11.44
C THR A 6 10.06 -1.64 -12.12
N LEU A 7 9.80 -0.59 -11.33
CA LEU A 7 9.26 0.68 -11.82
C LEU A 7 9.87 1.85 -11.06
N ASP A 8 10.56 2.75 -11.77
CA ASP A 8 10.99 4.02 -11.20
C ASP A 8 9.82 4.88 -10.75
N SER A 9 9.95 5.49 -9.58
CA SER A 9 8.92 6.36 -9.00
C SER A 9 9.52 7.42 -8.07
N PRO A 10 8.75 8.44 -7.67
CA PRO A 10 9.16 9.38 -6.62
C PRO A 10 9.50 8.73 -5.27
N LEU A 11 9.14 7.47 -5.06
CA LEU A 11 9.45 6.70 -3.85
C LEU A 11 10.72 5.83 -4.01
N GLY A 12 11.41 5.91 -5.14
CA GLY A 12 12.48 5.01 -5.56
C GLY A 12 11.97 3.88 -6.47
N GLU A 13 12.85 2.93 -6.79
CA GLU A 13 12.53 1.77 -7.63
C GLU A 13 11.55 0.82 -6.93
N LEU A 14 10.32 0.77 -7.42
CA LEU A 14 9.29 -0.12 -6.91
C LEU A 14 9.52 -1.53 -7.44
N LEU A 15 9.34 -2.54 -6.58
CA LEU A 15 9.23 -3.93 -7.02
C LEU A 15 7.75 -4.33 -7.09
N LEU A 16 7.31 -4.74 -8.27
CA LEU A 16 5.97 -5.28 -8.48
C LEU A 16 6.05 -6.79 -8.69
N VAL A 17 5.18 -7.53 -8.01
CA VAL A 17 5.06 -8.98 -8.13
C VAL A 17 3.62 -9.31 -8.45
N GLY A 18 3.39 -10.18 -9.43
CA GLY A 18 2.08 -10.52 -9.94
C GLY A 18 1.92 -12.00 -10.24
N GLU A 19 0.67 -12.42 -10.28
CA GLU A 19 0.25 -13.75 -10.70
C GLU A 19 -0.68 -13.61 -11.91
N GLU A 20 -0.51 -14.48 -12.92
CA GLU A 20 -1.40 -14.49 -14.07
C GLU A 20 -2.85 -14.74 -13.63
N SER A 21 -3.78 -13.99 -14.21
CA SER A 21 -5.20 -14.09 -13.87
C SER A 21 -6.06 -13.83 -15.09
N ALA A 22 -6.86 -14.83 -15.48
CA ALA A 22 -7.77 -14.73 -16.61
C ALA A 22 -8.90 -13.69 -16.41
N THR A 23 -9.15 -13.27 -15.16
CA THR A 23 -10.21 -12.32 -14.82
C THR A 23 -9.68 -10.91 -14.51
N ALA A 24 -8.36 -10.75 -14.39
CA ALA A 24 -7.75 -9.45 -14.13
C ALA A 24 -7.66 -8.61 -15.43
N PRO A 25 -7.93 -7.30 -15.37
CA PRO A 25 -7.54 -6.38 -16.45
C PRO A 25 -6.05 -6.54 -16.77
N GLY A 26 -5.70 -6.65 -18.05
CA GLY A 26 -4.32 -6.88 -18.48
C GLY A 26 -3.78 -8.31 -18.21
N GLY A 27 -4.62 -9.24 -17.74
CA GLY A 27 -4.25 -10.64 -17.53
C GLY A 27 -3.38 -10.90 -16.29
N LEU A 28 -3.19 -9.90 -15.42
CA LEU A 28 -2.29 -9.97 -14.28
C LEU A 28 -2.95 -9.43 -13.00
N ALA A 29 -2.92 -10.22 -11.94
CA ALA A 29 -3.31 -9.80 -10.60
C ALA A 29 -2.06 -9.42 -9.78
N LEU A 30 -2.04 -8.23 -9.20
CA LEU A 30 -0.93 -7.74 -8.39
C LEU A 30 -0.90 -8.46 -7.03
N ALA A 31 0.19 -9.14 -6.73
CA ALA A 31 0.41 -9.87 -5.48
C ALA A 31 1.21 -9.05 -4.46
N SER A 32 2.16 -8.23 -4.93
CA SER A 32 2.91 -7.31 -4.08
C SER A 32 3.35 -6.05 -4.82
N LEU A 33 3.43 -4.94 -4.10
CA LEU A 33 4.10 -3.70 -4.47
C LEU A 33 4.95 -3.27 -3.27
N SER A 34 6.27 -3.27 -3.45
CA SER A 34 7.24 -2.91 -2.41
C SER A 34 8.09 -1.70 -2.78
N VAL A 35 8.50 -0.91 -1.79
CA VAL A 35 9.45 0.21 -1.96
C VAL A 35 10.86 -0.17 -1.47
N PRO A 36 11.93 0.51 -1.91
CA PRO A 36 13.29 0.20 -1.45
C PRO A 36 13.45 0.33 0.07
N GLY A 37 14.03 -0.68 0.69
CA GLY A 37 14.28 -0.73 2.14
C GLY A 37 13.03 -0.92 2.99
N GLN A 38 11.89 -1.28 2.40
CA GLN A 38 10.67 -1.60 3.14
C GLN A 38 10.92 -2.75 4.12
N LYS A 39 10.47 -2.58 5.37
CA LYS A 39 10.44 -3.68 6.34
C LYS A 39 9.48 -4.77 5.86
N GLY A 40 9.99 -5.97 5.63
CA GLY A 40 9.19 -7.10 5.12
C GLY A 40 8.74 -6.92 3.66
N GLY A 41 9.41 -6.05 2.89
CA GLY A 41 9.17 -5.95 1.44
C GLY A 41 9.57 -7.24 0.72
N ALA A 42 8.94 -7.47 -0.44
CA ALA A 42 9.30 -8.59 -1.30
C ALA A 42 10.75 -8.46 -1.79
N THR A 43 11.42 -9.60 -1.93
CA THR A 43 12.69 -9.72 -2.64
C THR A 43 12.50 -10.71 -3.77
N VAL A 44 13.14 -10.46 -4.91
CA VAL A 44 13.10 -11.38 -6.06
C VAL A 44 13.61 -12.75 -5.61
N GLN A 45 12.87 -13.80 -5.94
CA GLN A 45 13.20 -15.18 -5.61
C GLN A 45 13.58 -15.97 -6.86
N ASP A 46 14.31 -17.06 -6.66
CA ASP A 46 14.58 -18.02 -7.72
C ASP A 46 13.29 -18.58 -8.32
N GLY A 47 13.27 -18.73 -9.65
CA GLY A 47 12.11 -19.22 -10.39
C GLY A 47 11.03 -18.17 -10.67
N TRP A 48 11.18 -16.93 -10.20
CA TRP A 48 10.34 -15.82 -10.66
C TRP A 48 10.78 -15.36 -12.05
N THR A 49 9.84 -14.87 -12.85
CA THR A 49 10.13 -14.42 -14.22
C THR A 49 9.97 -12.91 -14.34
N TYR A 50 11.02 -12.26 -14.84
CA TYR A 50 10.98 -10.85 -15.17
C TYR A 50 10.12 -10.61 -16.42
N ALA A 51 9.02 -9.88 -16.28
CA ALA A 51 8.01 -9.73 -17.33
C ALA A 51 7.40 -8.31 -17.35
N PRO A 52 8.17 -7.26 -17.67
CA PRO A 52 7.70 -5.86 -17.62
C PRO A 52 6.44 -5.61 -18.44
N ALA A 53 6.30 -6.27 -19.60
CA ALA A 53 5.13 -6.13 -20.47
C ALA A 53 3.82 -6.56 -19.78
N ALA A 54 3.87 -7.57 -18.89
CA ALA A 54 2.69 -8.03 -18.15
C ALA A 54 2.17 -6.99 -17.14
N PHE A 55 3.02 -6.04 -16.73
CA PHE A 55 2.67 -4.99 -15.76
C PHE A 55 2.37 -3.64 -16.43
N ALA A 56 2.28 -3.57 -17.76
CA ALA A 56 2.17 -2.30 -18.49
C ALA A 56 1.00 -1.43 -17.98
N ASP A 57 -0.19 -2.03 -17.80
CA ASP A 57 -1.38 -1.32 -17.32
C ASP A 57 -1.24 -0.85 -15.86
N ILE A 58 -0.65 -1.69 -15.00
CA ILE A 58 -0.40 -1.34 -13.59
C ILE A 58 0.61 -0.20 -13.51
N ALA A 59 1.71 -0.28 -14.28
CA ALA A 59 2.74 0.73 -14.33
C ALA A 59 2.20 2.06 -14.86
N HIS A 60 1.34 2.04 -15.88
CA HIS A 60 0.65 3.23 -16.37
C HIS A 60 -0.21 3.89 -15.27
N GLN A 61 -1.01 3.11 -14.55
CA GLN A 61 -1.84 3.64 -13.46
C GLN A 61 -1.01 4.20 -12.30
N LEU A 62 0.09 3.54 -11.92
CA LEU A 62 0.99 4.04 -10.88
C LEU A 62 1.65 5.36 -11.28
N ARG A 63 2.12 5.48 -12.53
CA ARG A 63 2.66 6.76 -13.04
C ARG A 63 1.60 7.86 -13.02
N ALA A 64 0.38 7.57 -13.49
CA ALA A 64 -0.72 8.53 -13.44
C ALA A 64 -1.09 8.94 -12.00
N TYR A 65 -1.01 8.02 -11.03
CA TYR A 65 -1.20 8.32 -9.61
C TYR A 65 -0.10 9.23 -9.08
N PHE A 66 1.17 8.94 -9.35
CA PHE A 66 2.29 9.77 -8.90
C PHE A 66 2.28 11.17 -9.53
N ASP A 67 1.74 11.29 -10.74
CA ASP A 67 1.50 12.57 -11.43
C ASP A 67 0.26 13.33 -10.92
N GLY A 68 -0.49 12.78 -9.95
CA GLY A 68 -1.73 13.39 -9.43
C GLY A 68 -2.93 13.32 -10.38
N LYS A 69 -2.85 12.52 -11.45
CA LYS A 69 -3.88 12.39 -12.51
C LYS A 69 -4.86 11.24 -12.26
N LEU A 70 -4.56 10.35 -11.32
CA LEU A 70 -5.38 9.18 -10.98
C LEU A 70 -5.63 9.12 -9.48
N THR A 71 -6.90 9.06 -9.09
CA THR A 71 -7.33 8.99 -7.69
C THR A 71 -7.87 7.60 -7.29
N ARG A 72 -8.17 6.75 -8.27
CA ARG A 72 -8.69 5.38 -8.06
C ARG A 72 -8.03 4.38 -8.99
N PHE A 73 -7.42 3.34 -8.42
CA PHE A 73 -6.85 2.23 -9.17
C PHE A 73 -7.94 1.26 -9.65
N GLY A 74 -7.77 0.77 -10.87
CA GLY A 74 -8.49 -0.37 -11.46
C GLY A 74 -7.58 -1.60 -11.55
N ILE A 75 -6.86 -1.91 -10.47
CA ILE A 75 -5.91 -3.03 -10.41
C ILE A 75 -6.58 -4.21 -9.70
N ALA A 76 -6.52 -5.40 -10.31
CA ALA A 76 -6.91 -6.63 -9.64
C ALA A 76 -5.80 -7.09 -8.69
N TYR A 77 -6.15 -7.53 -7.48
CA TYR A 77 -5.20 -8.08 -6.51
C TYR A 77 -5.27 -9.60 -6.50
N ALA A 78 -4.12 -10.25 -6.39
CA ALA A 78 -4.07 -11.68 -6.12
C ALA A 78 -4.67 -11.96 -4.72
N PRO A 79 -5.19 -13.18 -4.45
CA PRO A 79 -5.70 -13.54 -3.15
C PRO A 79 -4.69 -13.23 -2.03
N ALA A 80 -5.11 -12.41 -1.06
CA ALA A 80 -4.20 -11.91 -0.04
C ALA A 80 -3.68 -13.04 0.86
N ARG A 81 -2.36 -13.26 0.87
CA ARG A 81 -1.70 -14.25 1.73
C ARG A 81 -1.43 -13.64 3.10
N GLY A 82 -2.36 -13.84 4.04
CA GLY A 82 -2.26 -13.37 5.42
C GLY A 82 -3.32 -14.02 6.30
N THR A 83 -3.26 -13.80 7.61
CA THR A 83 -4.27 -14.30 8.55
C THR A 83 -5.63 -13.66 8.30
N ASP A 84 -6.71 -14.27 8.77
CA ASP A 84 -8.07 -13.72 8.64
C ASP A 84 -8.17 -12.31 9.24
N PHE A 85 -7.45 -12.08 10.35
CA PHE A 85 -7.34 -10.77 10.96
C PHE A 85 -6.63 -9.76 10.05
N GLN A 86 -5.50 -10.13 9.45
CA GLN A 86 -4.79 -9.26 8.50
C GLN A 86 -5.67 -8.92 7.29
N ARG A 87 -6.36 -9.92 6.71
CA ARG A 87 -7.23 -9.70 5.54
C ARG A 87 -8.38 -8.75 5.87
N ARG A 88 -8.99 -8.85 7.05
CA ARG A 88 -10.01 -7.89 7.53
C ARG A 88 -9.45 -6.48 7.69
N VAL A 89 -8.26 -6.33 8.29
CA VAL A 89 -7.59 -5.03 8.42
C VAL A 89 -7.32 -4.44 7.03
N TRP A 90 -6.76 -5.22 6.12
CA TRP A 90 -6.44 -4.81 4.76
C TRP A 90 -7.66 -4.37 3.95
N GLN A 91 -8.78 -5.08 4.09
CA GLN A 91 -10.05 -4.69 3.49
C GLN A 91 -10.54 -3.34 4.03
N ALA A 92 -10.40 -3.08 5.33
CA ALA A 92 -10.73 -1.78 5.91
C ALA A 92 -9.83 -0.65 5.38
N LEU A 93 -8.55 -0.94 5.06
CA LEU A 93 -7.67 0.04 4.42
C LEU A 93 -8.14 0.42 3.02
N GLU A 94 -8.59 -0.56 2.22
CA GLU A 94 -9.06 -0.34 0.85
C GLU A 94 -10.32 0.55 0.79
N ALA A 95 -11.07 0.65 1.89
CA ALA A 95 -12.22 1.54 2.01
C ALA A 95 -11.86 3.01 2.28
N ILE A 96 -10.60 3.33 2.59
CA ILE A 96 -10.18 4.72 2.89
C ILE A 96 -10.10 5.52 1.57
N PRO A 97 -10.89 6.59 1.38
CA PRO A 97 -10.87 7.38 0.15
C PRO A 97 -9.53 8.10 -0.11
N TYR A 98 -9.21 8.32 -1.38
CA TYR A 98 -8.11 9.21 -1.79
C TYR A 98 -8.30 10.61 -1.21
N GLY A 99 -7.21 11.25 -0.78
CA GLY A 99 -7.25 12.62 -0.25
C GLY A 99 -7.77 12.71 1.19
N THR A 100 -7.93 11.57 1.87
CA THR A 100 -8.39 11.53 3.26
C THR A 100 -7.45 10.70 4.12
N THR A 101 -7.49 10.96 5.43
CA THR A 101 -6.78 10.15 6.42
C THR A 101 -7.75 9.56 7.43
N THR A 102 -7.31 8.51 8.11
CA THR A 102 -8.01 7.89 9.24
C THR A 102 -7.01 7.57 10.34
N THR A 103 -7.50 7.12 11.50
CA THR A 103 -6.64 6.75 12.63
C THR A 103 -6.61 5.25 12.87
N TYR A 104 -5.56 4.76 13.52
CA TYR A 104 -5.49 3.36 13.97
C TYR A 104 -6.70 2.97 14.85
N GLY A 105 -7.16 3.89 15.70
CA GLY A 105 -8.35 3.67 16.54
C GLY A 105 -9.64 3.56 15.73
N LYS A 106 -9.78 4.34 14.65
CA LYS A 106 -10.93 4.25 13.74
C LYS A 106 -10.92 2.93 12.97
N ILE A 107 -9.76 2.48 12.47
CA ILE A 107 -9.62 1.15 11.87
C ILE A 107 -10.01 0.05 12.87
N ALA A 108 -9.60 0.16 14.14
CA ALA A 108 -10.00 -0.80 15.18
C ALA A 108 -11.51 -0.88 15.35
N ALA A 109 -12.19 0.27 15.40
CA ALA A 109 -13.64 0.34 15.49
C ALA A 109 -14.32 -0.26 14.25
N ASP A 110 -13.83 0.05 13.05
CA ASP A 110 -14.43 -0.38 11.77
C ASP A 110 -14.38 -1.90 11.59
N ILE A 111 -13.35 -2.56 12.11
CA ILE A 111 -13.25 -4.03 12.09
C ILE A 111 -13.85 -4.70 13.33
N GLY A 112 -14.43 -3.95 14.28
CA GLY A 112 -14.99 -4.48 15.52
C GLY A 112 -13.95 -5.06 16.49
N ALA A 113 -12.72 -4.56 16.46
CA ALA A 113 -11.66 -4.99 17.38
C ALA A 113 -11.70 -4.18 18.70
N ALA A 114 -11.34 -4.83 19.81
CA ALA A 114 -11.21 -4.15 21.10
C ALA A 114 -10.12 -3.07 21.05
N ARG A 115 -10.28 -1.98 21.85
CA ARG A 115 -9.31 -0.87 21.90
C ARG A 115 -7.88 -1.30 22.22
N GLY A 116 -7.69 -2.40 22.97
CA GLY A 116 -6.37 -2.97 23.25
C GLY A 116 -5.66 -3.59 22.03
N ALA A 117 -6.35 -3.78 20.91
CA ALA A 117 -5.82 -4.41 19.70
C ALA A 117 -5.02 -3.46 18.79
N VAL A 118 -4.84 -2.18 19.17
CA VAL A 118 -4.14 -1.17 18.34
C VAL A 118 -2.75 -1.62 17.90
N ARG A 119 -1.99 -2.29 18.79
CA ARG A 119 -0.66 -2.84 18.43
C ARG A 119 -0.77 -3.95 17.37
N ALA A 120 -1.73 -4.87 17.51
CA ALA A 120 -1.96 -5.93 16.54
C ALA A 120 -2.42 -5.37 15.18
N ILE A 121 -3.24 -4.32 15.19
CA ILE A 121 -3.64 -3.58 13.99
C ILE A 121 -2.43 -2.95 13.33
N GLY A 122 -1.56 -2.27 14.09
CA GLY A 122 -0.31 -1.70 13.58
C GLY A 122 0.56 -2.76 12.88
N THR A 123 0.72 -3.93 13.50
CA THR A 123 1.44 -5.06 12.88
C THR A 123 0.75 -5.56 11.61
N ALA A 124 -0.57 -5.69 11.60
CA ALA A 124 -1.33 -6.13 10.43
C ALA A 124 -1.24 -5.12 9.26
N ILE A 125 -1.32 -3.81 9.56
CA ILE A 125 -1.12 -2.73 8.58
C ILE A 125 0.30 -2.76 8.03
N GLY A 126 1.30 -2.94 8.90
CA GLY A 126 2.71 -3.05 8.50
C GLY A 126 3.02 -4.28 7.64
N ALA A 127 2.22 -5.33 7.74
CA ALA A 127 2.31 -6.53 6.90
C ALA A 127 1.63 -6.39 5.53
N ASN A 128 1.10 -5.21 5.18
CA ASN A 128 0.49 -4.98 3.87
C ASN A 128 1.48 -5.28 2.73
N PRO A 129 1.20 -6.26 1.85
CA PRO A 129 2.07 -6.58 0.72
C PRO A 129 1.95 -5.59 -0.46
N LEU A 130 0.93 -4.73 -0.45
CA LEU A 130 0.53 -3.87 -1.57
C LEU A 130 0.66 -2.40 -1.16
N LEU A 131 1.88 -1.91 -0.93
CA LEU A 131 2.07 -0.48 -0.60
C LEU A 131 1.52 0.40 -1.74
N VAL A 132 1.21 1.66 -1.42
CA VAL A 132 0.59 2.65 -2.34
C VAL A 132 -0.85 2.29 -2.72
N VAL A 133 -1.08 1.13 -3.36
CA VAL A 133 -2.39 0.76 -3.91
C VAL A 133 -3.37 0.25 -2.85
N ARG A 134 -2.88 -0.45 -1.82
CA ARG A 134 -3.62 -0.61 -0.55
C ARG A 134 -3.13 0.50 0.40
N PRO A 135 -3.97 1.48 0.74
CA PRO A 135 -3.50 2.79 1.19
C PRO A 135 -3.18 2.84 2.70
N CYS A 136 -2.26 2.00 3.16
CA CYS A 136 -1.82 2.01 4.57
C CYS A 136 -1.14 3.34 4.98
N HIS A 137 -0.64 4.14 4.03
CA HIS A 137 -0.11 5.48 4.29
C HIS A 137 -1.18 6.47 4.78
N ARG A 138 -2.47 6.23 4.49
CA ARG A 138 -3.60 7.06 4.94
C ARG A 138 -3.98 6.85 6.42
N VAL A 139 -3.41 5.85 7.09
CA VAL A 139 -3.63 5.63 8.53
C VAL A 139 -2.57 6.38 9.33
N ILE A 140 -2.99 7.36 10.13
CA ILE A 140 -2.12 8.19 10.98
C ILE A 140 -2.41 7.97 12.47
N ALA A 141 -1.52 8.48 13.33
CA ALA A 141 -1.79 8.50 14.76
C ALA A 141 -2.85 9.56 15.09
N ALA A 142 -3.51 9.40 16.25
CA ALA A 142 -4.56 10.32 16.67
C ALA A 142 -4.05 11.75 16.96
N ASP A 143 -2.76 11.90 17.23
CA ASP A 143 -2.06 13.17 17.41
C ASP A 143 -1.59 13.82 16.10
N GLY A 144 -1.91 13.22 14.95
CA GLY A 144 -1.50 13.71 13.63
C GLY A 144 -0.11 13.21 13.18
N SER A 145 0.64 12.49 14.02
CA SER A 145 1.98 12.04 13.66
C SER A 145 2.00 11.01 12.52
N LEU A 146 2.99 11.14 11.64
CA LEU A 146 3.16 10.32 10.42
C LEU A 146 4.05 9.09 10.64
N SER A 147 3.86 8.38 11.75
CA SER A 147 4.61 7.16 12.08
C SER A 147 4.00 5.90 11.46
N GLY A 148 4.68 4.76 11.59
CA GLY A 148 4.10 3.42 11.36
C GLY A 148 3.95 2.95 9.91
N TYR A 149 4.47 3.69 8.93
CA TYR A 149 4.49 3.23 7.53
C TYR A 149 5.69 2.34 7.24
N ALA A 150 5.45 1.15 6.65
CA ALA A 150 6.51 0.18 6.36
C ALA A 150 7.57 0.69 5.37
N GLY A 151 7.19 1.64 4.50
CA GLY A 151 8.11 2.33 3.58
C GLY A 151 8.84 3.55 4.18
N GLY A 152 8.61 3.86 5.46
CA GLY A 152 9.22 4.97 6.19
C GLY A 152 8.43 6.30 6.14
N PRO A 153 8.63 7.19 7.13
CA PRO A 153 7.83 8.41 7.29
C PRO A 153 7.99 9.40 6.13
N VAL A 154 9.16 9.47 5.49
CA VAL A 154 9.41 10.34 4.33
C VAL A 154 8.47 10.00 3.18
N ARG A 155 8.38 8.72 2.80
CA ARG A 155 7.50 8.26 1.72
C ARG A 155 6.03 8.42 2.07
N LYS A 156 5.65 8.20 3.33
CA LYS A 156 4.28 8.45 3.79
C LYS A 156 3.89 9.92 3.61
N ARG A 157 4.78 10.85 3.98
CA ARG A 157 4.58 12.29 3.77
C ARG A 157 4.45 12.62 2.27
N GLN A 158 5.32 12.06 1.42
CA GLN A 158 5.24 12.28 -0.03
C GLN A 158 3.90 11.80 -0.61
N LEU A 159 3.47 10.59 -0.25
CA LEU A 159 2.18 10.05 -0.70
C LEU A 159 1.00 10.91 -0.26
N LEU A 160 0.95 11.29 1.02
CA LEU A 160 -0.09 12.20 1.51
C LEU A 160 -0.04 13.58 0.83
N GLY A 161 1.16 14.06 0.47
CA GLY A 161 1.33 15.30 -0.30
C GLY A 161 0.75 15.20 -1.71
N ILE A 162 1.01 14.10 -2.42
CA ILE A 162 0.39 13.82 -3.74
C ILE A 162 -1.13 13.82 -3.62
N GLU A 163 -1.66 13.26 -2.54
CA GLU A 163 -3.10 13.19 -2.29
C GLU A 163 -3.74 14.47 -1.75
N GLY A 164 -2.94 15.49 -1.39
CA GLY A 164 -3.46 16.69 -0.71
C GLY A 164 -4.03 16.40 0.69
N ALA A 165 -3.54 15.35 1.35
CA ALA A 165 -4.06 14.81 2.62
C ALA A 165 -3.10 15.00 3.81
N LEU A 166 -2.13 15.92 3.70
CA LEU A 166 -1.24 16.22 4.82
C LEU A 166 -2.03 16.89 5.96
N PRO A 167 -1.85 16.47 7.22
CA PRO A 167 -2.47 17.15 8.36
C PRO A 167 -2.00 18.60 8.48
N ASP A 168 -2.93 19.52 8.77
CA ASP A 168 -2.66 20.95 8.96
C ASP A 168 -1.69 21.24 10.12
N VAL A 169 -1.65 20.35 11.12
CA VAL A 169 -0.75 20.45 12.27
C VAL A 169 0.28 19.33 12.18
N MET A 170 1.48 19.69 11.72
CA MET A 170 2.67 18.88 12.01
C MET A 170 3.18 19.36 13.37
N PRO A 171 3.23 18.52 14.42
CA PRO A 171 4.01 18.88 15.59
C PRO A 171 5.44 19.12 15.12
N ASP A 172 6.02 20.26 15.50
CA ASP A 172 7.40 20.61 15.17
C ASP A 172 8.30 19.42 15.48
N ALA A 173 9.12 19.03 14.51
CA ALA A 173 10.15 18.04 14.73
C ALA A 173 11.13 18.62 15.76
N LEU A 174 10.99 18.20 17.02
CA LEU A 174 12.00 18.37 18.06
C LEU A 174 13.28 17.62 17.67
#